data_AF-A0A7C5GGD8-F1
#
_entry.id   AF-A0A7C5GGD8-F1
#
_cell.length_a   1.000
_cell.length_b   1.000
_cell.length_c   1.000
_cell.angle_alpha   90.00
_cell.angle_beta   90.00
_cell.angle_gamma   90.00
#
_symmetry.space_group_name_H-M   'P 1'
#
loop_
_entity.id
_entity.type
_entity.pdbx_description
1 polymer ?
#
loop_
_entity_poly.entity_id
_entity_poly.type
_entity_poly.pdbx_seq_one_letter_code
_entity_poly.pdbx_strand_id
1 'polypeptide(L)' 'EKLFQKENLDKLSTDKPIVVVCHSGTRATLAGIGLKRVGFKQVHILKGGLIALAKANNPKNAPIVK' A
#
# COMPACT_ATOMS: atom_id res chain seq x y z
N GLU A 1 3.10 12.09 14.16
CA GLU A 1 2.85 11.78 12.73
C GLU A 1 4.16 11.90 11.95
N LYS A 2 4.85 10.79 11.67
CA LYS A 2 6.21 10.78 11.05
C LYS A 2 6.23 10.21 9.62
N LEU A 3 5.06 10.02 9.01
CA LEU A 3 4.92 9.26 7.76
C LEU A 3 5.65 9.90 6.58
N PHE A 4 5.63 11.23 6.47
CA PHE A 4 6.24 12.00 5.38
C PHE A 4 7.58 12.66 5.78
N GLN A 5 8.24 12.16 6.82
CA GLN A 5 9.61 12.59 7.12
C GLN A 5 10.57 12.08 6.06
N LYS A 6 11.58 12.88 5.73
CA LYS A 6 12.54 12.60 4.65
C LYS A 6 13.19 11.22 4.83
N GLU A 7 13.63 10.90 6.04
CA GLU A 7 14.25 9.60 6.36
C GLU A 7 13.36 8.39 6.07
N ASN A 8 12.03 8.55 6.06
CA ASN A 8 11.09 7.48 5.72
C ASN A 8 10.76 7.44 4.22
N LEU A 9 10.73 8.60 3.57
CA LEU A 9 10.50 8.70 2.13
C LEU A 9 11.70 8.17 1.34
N ASP A 10 12.92 8.41 1.83
CA ASP A 10 14.17 7.95 1.20
C ASP A 10 14.29 6.40 1.18
N LYS A 11 13.50 5.69 2.00
CA LYS A 11 13.43 4.22 2.00
C LYS A 11 12.55 3.66 0.88
N LEU A 12 11.74 4.51 0.24
CA LEU A 12 10.80 4.09 -0.79
C LEU A 12 11.42 4.26 -2.17
N SER A 13 11.19 3.30 -3.05
CA SER A 13 11.65 3.39 -4.44
C SER A 13 10.80 4.40 -5.22
N THR A 14 11.46 5.36 -5.88
CA THR A 14 10.81 6.39 -6.71
C THR A 14 10.41 5.88 -8.10
N ASP A 15 11.11 4.87 -8.59
CA ASP A 15 11.00 4.36 -9.96
C ASP A 15 10.10 3.13 -10.08
N LYS A 16 9.74 2.50 -8.96
CA LYS A 16 8.89 1.31 -8.92
C LYS A 16 7.47 1.64 -8.49
N PRO A 17 6.47 0.85 -8.94
CA PRO A 17 5.12 0.93 -8.41
C PRO A 17 5.09 0.68 -6.90
N ILE A 18 4.42 1.55 -6.16
CA ILE A 18 4.17 1.42 -4.72
C ILE A 18 2.70 1.05 -4.52
N VAL A 19 2.45 -0.05 -3.81
CA VAL A 19 1.11 -0.43 -3.38
C VAL A 19 0.97 -0.14 -1.89
N VAL A 20 0.06 0.78 -1.55
CA VAL A 20 -0.25 1.13 -0.16
C VAL A 20 -1.42 0.29 0.31
N VAL A 21 -1.25 -0.37 1.47
CA VAL A 21 -2.25 -1.23 2.08
C VAL A 21 -2.48 -0.85 3.54
N CYS A 22 -3.72 -0.98 4.00
CA CYS A 22 -4.05 -0.99 5.42
C CYS A 22 -5.15 -2.03 5.68
N HIS A 23 -5.73 -2.05 6.87
CA HIS A 23 -6.77 -3.01 7.23
C HIS A 23 -7.99 -2.99 6.28
N SER A 24 -8.65 -1.83 6.10
CA SER A 24 -9.88 -1.67 5.30
C SER A 24 -9.74 -0.77 4.07
N GLY A 25 -8.59 -0.09 3.91
CA GLY A 25 -8.29 0.82 2.80
C GLY A 25 -8.33 2.32 3.12
N THR A 26 -9.02 2.76 4.18
CA THR A 26 -9.20 4.20 4.48
C THR A 26 -7.87 4.92 4.75
N ARG A 27 -7.05 4.37 5.65
CA ARG A 27 -5.73 4.93 5.98
C ARG A 27 -4.76 4.89 4.79
N ALA A 28 -4.81 3.81 4.02
CA ALA A 28 -3.98 3.65 2.82
C ALA A 28 -4.32 4.70 1.76
N THR A 29 -5.60 5.09 1.66
CA THR A 29 -6.04 6.14 0.76
C THR A 29 -5.44 7.50 1.14
N LEU A 30 -5.53 7.88 2.42
CA LEU A 30 -4.93 9.14 2.91
C LEU A 30 -3.41 9.16 2.72
N ALA A 31 -2.72 8.07 3.08
CA ALA A 31 -1.28 7.94 2.89
C ALA A 31 -0.89 7.98 1.39
N GLY A 32 -1.64 7.29 0.53
CA GLY A 32 -1.39 7.25 -0.91
C GLY A 32 -1.59 8.60 -1.59
N ILE A 33 -2.60 9.38 -1.17
CA ILE A 33 -2.77 10.77 -1.64
C ILE A 33 -1.57 11.62 -1.23
N GLY A 34 -1.11 11.49 0.01
CA GLY A 34 0.08 12.22 0.48
C GLY A 34 1.35 11.83 -0.29
N LEU A 35 1.56 10.54 -0.56
CA LEU A 35 2.70 10.06 -1.37
C LEU A 35 2.68 10.64 -2.80
N LYS A 36 1.50 10.74 -3.42
CA LYS A 36 1.37 11.40 -4.73
C LYS A 36 1.73 12.89 -4.66
N ARG A 37 1.31 13.59 -3.61
CA ARG A 37 1.60 15.02 -3.43
C ARG A 37 3.08 15.31 -3.24
N VAL A 38 3.84 14.41 -2.60
CA VAL A 38 5.30 14.58 -2.42
C VAL A 38 6.13 14.10 -3.62
N GLY A 39 5.49 13.61 -4.69
CA GLY A 39 6.16 13.36 -5.98
C GLY A 39 6.24 11.90 -6.42
N PHE A 40 5.71 10.94 -5.66
CA PHE A 40 5.65 9.54 -6.13
C PHE A 40 4.61 9.39 -7.24
N LYS A 41 5.06 8.97 -8.42
CA LYS A 41 4.22 8.89 -9.63
C LYS A 41 3.35 7.63 -9.66
N GLN A 42 3.90 6.49 -9.27
CA GLN A 42 3.29 5.17 -9.41
C GLN A 42 2.72 4.66 -8.09
N VAL A 43 1.77 5.40 -7.49
CA VAL A 43 1.15 5.02 -6.22
C VAL A 43 -0.24 4.42 -6.43
N HIS A 44 -0.39 3.17 -6.02
CA HIS A 44 -1.61 2.39 -6.04
C HIS A 44 -2.11 2.11 -4.62
N ILE A 45 -3.42 1.98 -4.46
CA ILE A 45 -4.07 1.72 -3.18
C ILE A 45 -4.80 0.40 -3.29
N LEU A 46 -4.58 -0.51 -2.34
CA LEU A 46 -5.30 -1.78 -2.30
C LEU A 46 -6.75 -1.55 -1.87
N LYS A 47 -7.68 -1.65 -2.82
CA LYS A 47 -9.12 -1.46 -2.57
C LYS A 47 -9.62 -2.48 -1.53
N GLY A 48 -10.26 -1.98 -0.47
CA GLY A 48 -10.78 -2.80 0.62
C GLY A 48 -9.73 -3.37 1.58
N GLY A 49 -8.45 -3.01 1.40
CA GLY A 49 -7.36 -3.37 2.30
C GLY A 49 -7.12 -4.87 2.43
N LEU A 50 -6.49 -5.26 3.55
CA LEU A 50 -6.20 -6.66 3.87
C LEU A 50 -7.47 -7.51 3.99
N ILE A 51 -8.61 -6.93 4.42
CA ILE A 51 -9.87 -7.67 4.50
C ILE A 51 -10.31 -8.15 3.12
N ALA A 52 -10.31 -7.27 2.13
CA ALA A 52 -10.69 -7.64 0.77
C ALA A 52 -9.69 -8.61 0.15
N LEU A 53 -8.39 -8.43 0.42
CA LEU A 53 -7.35 -9.37 0.00
C LEU A 53 -7.59 -10.77 0.58
N ALA A 54 -7.84 -10.87 1.88
CA ALA A 54 -8.11 -12.13 2.55
C ALA A 54 -9.37 -12.82 2.00
N LYS A 55 -10.43 -12.05 1.69
CA LYS A 55 -11.66 -12.58 1.06
C LYS A 55 -11.46 -13.03 -0.38
N ALA A 56 -10.58 -12.36 -1.14
CA ALA A 56 -10.27 -12.73 -2.52
C ALA A 56 -9.33 -13.94 -2.59
N ASN A 57 -8.60 -14.21 -1.52
CA ASN A 57 -7.74 -15.37 -1.41
C ASN A 57 -8.56 -16.65 -1.18
N ASN A 58 -8.16 -17.70 -1.88
CA ASN A 58 -8.69 -19.04 -1.85
C ASN A 58 -7.52 -20.04 -1.93
N PRO A 59 -7.75 -21.35 -1.75
CA PRO A 59 -6.65 -22.31 -1.76
C PRO A 59 -5.84 -22.40 -3.06
N LYS A 60 -6.35 -21.86 -4.17
CA LYS A 60 -5.65 -21.86 -5.46
C LYS A 60 -4.66 -20.70 -5.61
N ASN A 61 -4.86 -19.59 -4.90
CA ASN A 61 -4.05 -18.37 -5.04
C ASN A 61 -3.37 -17.93 -3.72
N ALA A 62 -3.76 -18.49 -2.58
CA ALA A 62 -3.10 -18.26 -1.31
C ALA A 62 -1.77 -19.03 -1.26
N PRO A 63 -0.69 -18.45 -0.69
CA PRO A 63 0.57 -19.15 -0.46
C PRO A 63 0.41 -20.13 0.71
N ILE A 64 -0.31 -21.22 0.49
CA ILE A 64 -0.50 -22.28 1.47
C ILE A 64 0.74 -23.16 1.46
N VAL A 65 1.46 -23.19 2.57
CA VAL A 65 2.46 -24.22 2.85
C VAL A 65 1.76 -25.39 3.58
N LYS A 66 2.16 -26.62 3.26
CA LYS A 66 1.72 -27.81 4.00
C LYS A 66 2.32 -27.84 5.40
#